data_AF-A0A8K0KDN5-F1
#
_entry.id   AF-A0A8K0KDN5-F1
#
_cell.length_a   1.000
_cell.length_b   1.000
_cell.length_c   1.000
_cell.angle_alpha   90.00
_cell.angle_beta   90.00
_cell.angle_gamma   90.00
#
_symmetry.space_group_name_H-M   'P 1'
#
loop_
_entity.id
_entity.type
_entity.pdbx_description
1 polymer ?
#
loop_
_entity_poly.entity_id
_entity_poly.type
_entity_poly.pdbx_seq_one_letter_code
_entity_poly.pdbx_strand_id
1 'polypeptide(L)'
;MTADIPTYADFPKAVKRLLRNDILMFRTASSVLHILPIAGLYTFLPKYLESQFRLPAHSANMISGLGGILVMGLGIIVSGIFILRVKPNARFVAAWIAFTAVIYAIGYPFPRKLRVAMLTVYVYSRT
;
A
#
# COMPACT_ATOMS: atom_id res chain seq x y z
N MET A 1 -35.87 -7.84 -2.96
CA MET A 1 -34.78 -7.00 -3.52
C MET A 1 -33.81 -7.94 -4.23
N THR A 2 -34.00 -8.11 -5.54
CA THR A 2 -33.18 -8.99 -6.37
C THR A 2 -31.81 -8.35 -6.56
N ALA A 3 -30.76 -9.03 -6.12
CA ALA A 3 -29.38 -8.61 -6.36
C ALA A 3 -29.10 -8.74 -7.87
N ASP A 4 -29.13 -7.60 -8.57
CA ASP A 4 -28.80 -7.52 -9.99
C ASP A 4 -27.32 -7.87 -10.16
N ILE A 5 -27.03 -8.88 -10.97
CA ILE A 5 -25.67 -9.39 -11.18
C ILE A 5 -24.95 -8.30 -11.97
N PRO A 6 -23.90 -7.65 -11.42
CA PRO A 6 -23.27 -6.53 -12.10
C PRO A 6 -22.74 -6.99 -13.45
N THR A 7 -23.33 -6.46 -14.51
CA THR A 7 -22.94 -6.76 -15.89
C THR A 7 -21.74 -5.87 -16.25
N TYR A 8 -20.85 -6.31 -17.15
CA TYR A 8 -19.67 -5.54 -17.56
C TYR A 8 -20.00 -4.11 -18.05
N ALA A 9 -21.23 -3.87 -18.52
CA ALA A 9 -21.74 -2.56 -18.90
C ALA A 9 -21.87 -1.57 -17.73
N ASP A 10 -22.03 -2.05 -16.48
CA ASP A 10 -22.10 -1.21 -15.28
C ASP A 10 -20.71 -0.82 -14.75
N PHE A 11 -19.66 -1.48 -15.20
CA PHE A 11 -18.28 -1.20 -14.80
C PHE A 11 -17.87 0.26 -15.05
N PRO A 12 -18.02 0.84 -16.26
CA PRO A 12 -17.66 2.25 -16.49
C PRO A 12 -18.48 3.21 -15.63
N LYS A 13 -19.74 2.90 -15.34
CA LYS A 13 -20.61 3.69 -14.46
C LYS A 13 -20.12 3.64 -13.01
N ALA A 14 -19.70 2.47 -12.53
CA ALA A 14 -19.11 2.29 -11.21
C ALA A 14 -17.76 3.00 -11.07
N VAL A 15 -16.88 2.90 -12.08
CA VAL A 15 -15.58 3.61 -12.11
C VAL A 15 -15.79 5.12 -12.08
N LYS A 16 -16.70 5.66 -12.91
CA LYS A 16 -17.02 7.09 -12.90
C LYS A 16 -17.55 7.56 -11.54
N ARG A 17 -18.39 6.75 -10.88
CA ARG A 17 -18.87 7.05 -9.52
C ARG A 17 -17.73 7.07 -8.50
N LEU A 18 -16.79 6.14 -8.64
CA LEU A 18 -15.63 6.01 -7.76
C LEU A 18 -14.67 7.20 -7.93
N LEU A 19 -14.41 7.62 -9.16
CA LEU A 19 -13.56 8.77 -9.49
C LEU A 19 -14.17 10.13 -9.10
N ARG A 20 -15.50 10.23 -9.01
CA ARG A 20 -16.19 11.46 -8.58
C ARG A 20 -16.25 11.61 -7.05
N ASN A 21 -15.75 10.63 -6.30
CA ASN A 21 -15.68 10.70 -4.85
C ASN A 21 -14.36 11.39 -4.44
N ASP A 22 -14.46 12.68 -4.10
CA ASP A 22 -13.30 13.50 -3.74
C ASP A 22 -12.51 12.92 -2.57
N ILE A 23 -13.16 12.32 -1.57
CA ILE A 23 -12.50 11.70 -0.41
C ILE A 23 -11.62 10.54 -0.85
N LEU A 24 -12.13 9.70 -1.75
CA LEU A 24 -11.37 8.58 -2.28
C LEU A 24 -10.24 9.05 -3.18
N MET A 25 -10.47 10.08 -4.00
CA MET A 25 -9.44 10.66 -4.87
C MET A 25 -8.31 11.28 -4.06
N PHE A 26 -8.61 12.08 -3.02
CA PHE A 26 -7.58 12.64 -2.14
C PHE A 26 -6.80 11.56 -1.37
N ARG A 27 -7.48 10.50 -0.91
CA ARG A 27 -6.81 9.36 -0.25
C ARG A 27 -5.85 8.64 -1.21
N THR A 28 -6.29 8.42 -2.44
CA THR A 28 -5.48 7.76 -3.48
C THR A 28 -4.30 8.65 -3.89
N ALA A 29 -4.53 9.94 -4.12
CA ALA A 29 -3.48 10.90 -4.42
C ALA A 29 -2.43 10.98 -3.31
N SER A 30 -2.86 11.03 -2.04
CA SER A 30 -1.95 11.00 -0.89
C SER A 30 -1.11 9.71 -0.86
N SER A 31 -1.73 8.58 -1.18
CA SER A 31 -1.05 7.27 -1.21
C SER A 31 -0.01 7.20 -2.33
N VAL A 32 -0.36 7.71 -3.52
CA VAL A 32 0.56 7.80 -4.66
C VAL A 32 1.75 8.71 -4.32
N LEU A 33 1.49 9.89 -3.75
CA LEU A 33 2.57 10.80 -3.31
C LEU A 33 3.50 10.18 -2.27
N HIS A 34 3.01 9.27 -1.42
CA HIS A 34 3.87 8.54 -0.48
C HIS A 34 4.72 7.44 -1.14
N ILE A 35 4.19 6.78 -2.18
CA ILE A 35 4.90 5.70 -2.88
C ILE A 35 5.92 6.24 -3.89
N LEU A 36 5.69 7.44 -4.45
CA LEU A 36 6.56 8.05 -5.46
C LEU A 36 8.04 8.16 -5.02
N PRO A 37 8.39 8.69 -3.84
CA PRO A 37 9.78 8.74 -3.39
C PRO A 37 10.43 7.36 -3.26
N ILE A 38 9.66 6.38 -2.79
CA ILE A 38 10.11 5.00 -2.61
C ILE A 38 10.40 4.37 -3.97
N ALA A 39 9.51 4.55 -4.94
CA ALA A 39 9.68 4.07 -6.31
C ALA A 39 10.92 4.69 -6.98
N GLY A 40 11.14 6.00 -6.79
CA GLY A 40 12.35 6.68 -7.27
C GLY A 40 13.62 6.10 -6.67
N LEU A 41 13.65 5.88 -5.35
CA LEU A 41 14.77 5.25 -4.67
C LEU A 41 15.08 3.87 -5.25
N TYR A 42 14.08 2.99 -5.39
CA TYR A 42 14.28 1.65 -5.95
C TYR A 42 14.77 1.67 -7.41
N THR A 43 14.34 2.65 -8.20
CA THR A 43 14.76 2.80 -9.60
C THR A 43 16.25 3.16 -9.70
N PHE A 44 16.74 4.04 -8.84
CA PHE A 44 18.14 4.49 -8.88
C PHE A 44 19.08 3.67 -7.99
N LEU A 45 18.54 2.80 -7.13
CA LEU A 45 19.30 2.00 -6.17
C LEU A 45 20.38 1.12 -6.82
N PRO A 46 20.14 0.37 -7.90
CA PRO A 46 21.17 -0.47 -8.51
C PRO A 46 22.33 0.40 -9.04
N LYS A 47 22.00 1.52 -9.70
CA LYS A 47 22.99 2.43 -10.26
C LYS A 47 23.79 3.16 -9.17
N TYR A 48 23.14 3.47 -8.06
CA TYR A 48 23.80 4.02 -6.88
C TYR A 48 24.83 3.03 -6.32
N LEU A 49 24.47 1.75 -6.21
CA LEU A 49 25.36 0.68 -5.76
C LEU A 49 26.55 0.47 -6.71
N GLU A 50 26.33 0.53 -8.02
CA GLU A 50 27.40 0.49 -9.02
C GLU A 50 28.35 1.69 -8.89
N SER A 51 27.82 2.90 -8.74
CA SER A 51 28.61 4.14 -8.72
C SER A 51 29.41 4.32 -7.42
N GLN A 52 28.77 4.08 -6.28
CA GLN A 52 29.37 4.35 -4.97
C GLN A 52 30.18 3.17 -4.42
N PHE A 53 29.69 1.95 -4.58
CA PHE A 53 30.35 0.75 -4.05
C PHE A 53 31.15 -0.01 -5.13
N ARG A 54 31.17 0.49 -6.37
CA ARG A 54 31.86 -0.14 -7.52
C ARG A 54 31.48 -1.61 -7.71
N LEU A 55 30.25 -1.96 -7.37
CA LEU A 55 29.74 -3.31 -7.54
C LEU A 55 29.53 -3.61 -9.03
N PRO A 56 29.81 -4.84 -9.49
CA PRO A 56 29.43 -5.28 -10.84
C PRO A 56 27.92 -5.11 -11.05
N ALA A 57 27.51 -4.68 -12.26
CA ALA A 57 26.11 -4.44 -12.59
C ALA A 57 25.20 -5.65 -12.29
N HIS A 58 25.69 -6.86 -12.53
CA HIS A 58 24.96 -8.08 -12.19
C HIS A 58 24.68 -8.19 -10.68
N SER A 59 25.68 -7.96 -9.84
CA SER A 59 25.55 -8.05 -8.38
C SER A 59 24.64 -6.96 -7.81
N ALA A 60 24.77 -5.72 -8.29
CA ALA A 60 23.92 -4.60 -7.86
C ALA A 60 22.43 -4.81 -8.23
N ASN A 61 22.18 -5.34 -9.43
CA ASN A 61 20.84 -5.70 -9.88
C ASN A 61 20.26 -6.89 -9.11
N MET A 62 21.06 -7.92 -8.81
CA MET A 62 20.61 -9.03 -7.98
C MET A 62 20.24 -8.58 -6.57
N ILE A 63 21.05 -7.73 -5.93
CA ILE A 63 20.77 -7.23 -4.57
C ILE A 63 19.48 -6.40 -4.52
N SER A 64 19.30 -5.49 -5.48
CA SER A 64 18.11 -4.63 -5.52
C SER A 64 16.86 -5.42 -5.91
N GLY A 65 16.98 -6.34 -6.87
CA GLY A 65 15.88 -7.16 -7.36
C GLY A 65 15.43 -8.25 -6.39
N LEU A 66 16.37 -9.04 -5.86
CA LEU A 66 16.04 -10.08 -4.87
C LEU A 66 15.73 -9.50 -3.49
N GLY A 67 16.52 -8.52 -3.03
CA GLY A 67 16.37 -7.97 -1.68
C GLY A 67 15.16 -7.04 -1.56
N GLY A 68 14.88 -6.25 -2.59
CA GLY A 68 13.75 -5.31 -2.59
C GLY A 68 12.49 -5.92 -3.19
N ILE A 69 12.53 -6.17 -4.51
CA ILE A 69 11.32 -6.44 -5.30
C ILE A 69 10.74 -7.82 -4.99
N LEU A 70 11.56 -8.87 -4.94
CA LEU A 70 11.06 -10.22 -4.67
C LEU A 70 10.47 -10.36 -3.27
N VAL A 71 11.16 -9.84 -2.24
CA VAL A 71 10.65 -9.86 -0.85
C VAL A 71 9.32 -9.12 -0.75
N MET A 72 9.21 -7.94 -1.40
CA MET A 72 7.97 -7.17 -1.40
C MET A 72 6.84 -7.91 -2.14
N GLY A 73 7.14 -8.51 -3.29
CA GLY A 73 6.20 -9.31 -4.06
C GLY A 73 5.68 -10.52 -3.28
N LEU A 74 6.57 -11.25 -2.60
CA LEU A 74 6.19 -12.37 -1.74
C LEU A 74 5.28 -11.92 -0.58
N GLY A 75 5.59 -10.78 0.06
CA GLY A 75 4.74 -10.22 1.11
C GLY A 75 3.32 -9.88 0.64
N ILE A 76 3.19 -9.29 -0.56
CA ILE A 76 1.88 -8.98 -1.15
C ILE A 76 1.11 -10.27 -1.48
N ILE A 77 1.76 -11.27 -2.08
CA ILE A 77 1.10 -12.54 -2.42
C ILE A 77 0.63 -13.27 -1.16
N VAL A 78 1.50 -13.38 -0.15
CA VAL A 78 1.17 -14.06 1.12
C VAL A 78 0.02 -13.35 1.83
N SER A 79 0.06 -12.01 1.92
CA SER A 79 -1.04 -11.24 2.52
C SER A 79 -2.36 -11.37 1.75
N GLY A 80 -2.31 -11.38 0.41
CA GLY A 80 -3.49 -11.62 -0.43
C GLY A 80 -4.11 -12.99 -0.15
N ILE A 81 -3.30 -14.05 -0.22
CA ILE A 81 -3.76 -15.43 0.05
C ILE A 81 -4.34 -15.55 1.47
N PHE A 82 -3.70 -14.90 2.46
CA PHE A 82 -4.16 -14.89 3.84
C PHE A 82 -5.56 -14.26 3.98
N ILE A 83 -5.79 -13.10 3.37
CA ILE A 83 -7.09 -12.40 3.42
C ILE A 83 -8.18 -13.26 2.75
N LEU A 84 -7.88 -13.88 1.61
CA LEU A 84 -8.79 -14.75 0.88
C LEU A 84 -9.21 -16.00 1.68
N ARG A 85 -8.27 -16.61 2.41
CA ARG A 85 -8.52 -17.82 3.21
C ARG A 85 -9.21 -17.55 4.54
N VAL A 86 -8.80 -16.50 5.25
CA VAL A 86 -9.20 -16.27 6.65
C VAL A 86 -10.46 -15.40 6.76
N LYS A 87 -10.79 -14.59 5.73
CA LYS A 87 -11.89 -13.61 5.76
C LYS A 87 -11.99 -12.89 7.12
N PRO A 88 -10.91 -12.22 7.55
CA PRO A 88 -10.84 -11.65 8.89
C PRO A 88 -11.97 -10.64 9.12
N ASN A 89 -12.53 -10.66 10.33
CA ASN A 89 -13.56 -9.71 10.74
C ASN A 89 -13.02 -8.27 10.65
N ALA A 90 -13.84 -7.32 10.19
CA ALA A 90 -13.47 -5.91 10.04
C ALA A 90 -12.86 -5.32 11.33
N ARG A 91 -13.31 -5.78 12.52
CA ARG A 91 -12.75 -5.37 13.82
C ARG A 91 -11.32 -5.85 14.02
N PHE A 92 -11.00 -7.06 13.56
CA PHE A 92 -9.64 -7.61 13.63
C PHE A 92 -8.71 -6.87 12.67
N VAL A 93 -9.18 -6.54 11.47
CA VAL A 93 -8.42 -5.74 10.50
C VAL A 93 -8.15 -4.33 11.05
N ALA A 94 -9.16 -3.68 11.63
CA ALA A 94 -9.00 -2.36 12.25
C ALA A 94 -8.01 -2.40 13.43
N ALA A 95 -8.06 -3.43 14.28
CA ALA A 95 -7.09 -3.63 15.36
C ALA A 95 -5.66 -3.84 14.82
N TRP A 96 -5.50 -4.60 13.73
CA TRP A 96 -4.21 -4.78 13.07
C TRP A 96 -3.65 -3.47 12.49
N ILE A 97 -4.50 -2.65 11.86
CA ILE A 97 -4.09 -1.34 11.34
C ILE A 97 -3.71 -0.41 12.50
N ALA A 98 -4.46 -0.43 13.61
CA ALA A 98 -4.12 0.36 14.80
C ALA A 98 -2.77 -0.08 15.40
N PHE A 99 -2.52 -1.38 15.49
CA PHE A 99 -1.25 -1.92 15.98
C PHE A 99 -0.06 -1.51 15.10
N THR A 100 -0.19 -1.67 13.79
CA THR A 100 0.87 -1.25 12.85
C THR A 100 1.09 0.27 12.87
N ALA A 101 0.04 1.08 13.06
CA ALA A 101 0.16 2.52 13.24
C ALA A 101 0.92 2.90 14.52
N VAL A 102 0.73 2.16 15.62
CA VAL A 102 1.49 2.37 16.87
C VAL A 102 2.96 2.04 16.68
N ILE A 103 3.29 0.89 16.06
CA ILE A 103 4.69 0.53 15.75
C ILE A 103 5.34 1.60 14.86
N TYR A 104 4.63 2.05 13.84
CA TYR A 104 5.14 3.08 12.93
C TYR A 104 5.35 4.43 13.65
N ALA A 105 4.48 4.77 14.60
CA ALA A 105 4.59 5.97 15.44
C ALA A 105 5.75 5.90 16.44
N ILE A 106 6.13 4.70 16.91
CA ILE A 106 7.30 4.50 17.77
C ILE A 106 8.60 4.70 16.97
N GLY A 107 8.63 4.28 15.70
CA GLY A 107 9.81 4.41 14.84
C GLY A 107 10.10 5.83 14.31
N TYR A 108 9.07 6.67 14.14
CA TYR A 108 9.22 8.05 13.69
C TYR A 108 8.85 9.03 14.82
N PRO A 109 9.79 9.79 15.41
CA PRO A 109 9.50 10.82 16.40
C PRO A 109 8.89 12.05 15.69
N PHE A 110 7.65 11.96 15.19
CA PHE A 110 6.91 13.12 14.72
C PHE A 110 5.39 12.97 14.98
N PRO A 111 4.84 13.65 16.00
CA PRO A 111 3.49 13.39 16.53
C PRO A 111 2.32 13.83 15.61
N ARG A 112 2.57 14.33 14.39
CA ARG A 112 1.52 14.84 13.50
C ARG A 112 0.87 13.79 12.58
N LYS A 113 1.53 12.66 12.31
CA LYS A 113 0.97 11.59 11.43
C LYS A 113 -0.02 10.65 12.14
N LEU A 114 -0.08 10.67 13.47
CA LEU A 114 -0.99 9.82 14.26
C LEU A 114 -2.48 10.19 14.05
N ARG A 115 -2.80 11.48 13.86
CA ARG A 115 -4.18 11.92 13.58
C ARG A 115 -4.69 11.42 12.22
N VAL A 116 -3.81 11.36 11.21
CA VAL A 116 -4.18 10.91 9.85
C VAL A 116 -4.35 9.39 9.79
N ALA A 117 -3.51 8.64 10.52
CA ALA A 117 -3.66 7.20 10.68
C ALA A 117 -4.98 6.84 11.40
N MET A 118 -5.31 7.53 12.49
CA MET A 118 -6.58 7.33 13.21
C MET A 118 -7.81 7.68 12.35
N LEU A 119 -7.75 8.76 11.57
CA LEU A 119 -8.83 9.12 10.63
C LEU A 119 -9.00 8.05 9.55
N THR A 120 -7.91 7.43 9.08
CA THR A 120 -8.00 6.35 8.09
C THR A 120 -8.67 5.10 8.68
N VAL A 121 -8.37 4.75 9.93
CA VAL A 121 -9.03 3.62 10.63
C VAL A 121 -10.50 3.93 10.91
N TYR A 122 -10.82 5.17 11.30
CA TYR A 122 -12.19 5.59 11.57
C TYR A 122 -13.06 5.63 10.30
N VAL A 123 -12.50 6.07 9.17
CA VAL A 123 -13.17 6.04 7.85
C VAL A 123 -13.33 4.60 7.35
N TYR A 124 -12.33 3.74 7.54
CA TYR A 124 -12.43 2.32 7.17
C TYR A 124 -13.45 1.53 8.01
N SER A 125 -13.72 1.97 9.26
CA SER A 125 -14.75 1.38 10.12
C SER A 125 -16.18 1.83 9.81
N ARG A 126 -16.37 2.85 8.95
CA ARG A 126 -17.69 3.44 8.62
C ARG A 126 -18.17 3.17 7.19
N THR A 127 -17.38 2.47 6.38
CA THR A 127 -17.77 1.92 5.05
C THR A 127 -17.87 0.42 5.14
#